data_AF-A0A3N5FA04-F1
#
_entry.id   AF-A0A3N5FA04-F1
#
_cell.length_a   1.000
_cell.length_b   1.000
_cell.length_c   1.000
_cell.angle_alpha   90.00
_cell.angle_beta   90.00
_cell.angle_gamma   90.00
#
_symmetry.space_group_name_H-M   'P 1'
#
loop_
_entity.id
_entity.type
_entity.pdbx_description
1 polymer ?
#
loop_
_entity_poly.entity_id
_entity_poly.type
_entity_poly.pdbx_seq_one_letter_code
_entity_poly.pdbx_strand_id
1 'polypeptide(L)' 'MTKPDPIPLSERQLEIMNIVWQRKEATVADVWDALTRRSKIARNTVLTLMQRLEEKGWL' A
#
# COMPACT_ATOMS: atom_id res chain seq x y z
N MET A 1 -22.12 13.23 -5.96
CA MET A 1 -20.67 13.05 -5.77
C MET A 1 -20.38 11.57 -5.88
N THR A 2 -20.06 11.10 -7.08
CA THR A 2 -19.83 9.68 -7.37
C THR A 2 -18.48 9.29 -6.78
N LYS A 3 -18.47 8.60 -5.64
CA LYS A 3 -17.26 7.87 -5.21
C LYS A 3 -17.00 6.82 -6.31
N PRO A 4 -15.83 6.80 -6.96
CA PRO A 4 -15.56 5.78 -7.96
C PRO A 4 -15.66 4.42 -7.27
N ASP A 5 -16.36 3.47 -7.90
CA ASP A 5 -16.47 2.10 -7.41
C ASP A 5 -15.08 1.60 -7.01
N PRO A 6 -14.88 1.13 -5.77
CA PRO A 6 -13.57 0.69 -5.33
C PRO A 6 -13.20 -0.51 -6.18
N ILE A 7 -12.25 -0.32 -7.10
CA ILE A 7 -11.52 -1.42 -7.72
C ILE A 7 -11.07 -2.29 -6.55
N PRO A 8 -11.49 -3.58 -6.47
CA PRO A 8 -11.20 -4.39 -5.31
C PRO A 8 -9.69 -4.43 -5.14
N LEU A 9 -9.22 -3.82 -4.05
CA LEU A 9 -7.82 -3.79 -3.70
C LEU A 9 -7.38 -5.23 -3.53
N SER A 10 -6.32 -5.62 -4.23
CA SER A 10 -5.69 -6.93 -4.03
C SER A 10 -5.30 -7.06 -2.55
N GLU A 11 -5.26 -8.28 -2.02
CA GLU A 11 -4.82 -8.55 -0.64
C GLU A 11 -3.51 -7.81 -0.30
N ARG A 12 -2.55 -7.76 -1.24
CA ARG A 12 -1.29 -7.02 -1.08
C ARG A 12 -1.48 -5.50 -0.94
N GLN A 13 -2.43 -4.92 -1.66
CA GLN A 13 -2.73 -3.50 -1.55
C GLN A 13 -3.41 -3.19 -0.22
N LEU A 14 -4.31 -4.06 0.24
CA LEU A 14 -4.94 -3.95 1.56
C LEU A 14 -3.91 -4.06 2.69
N GLU A 15 -2.93 -4.96 2.58
CA GLU A 15 -1.84 -5.05 3.55
C GLU A 15 -1.03 -3.76 3.63
N ILE A 16 -0.67 -3.18 2.48
CA ILE A 16 0.02 -1.89 2.41
C ILE A 16 -0.81 -0.81 3.10
N MET A 17 -2.09 -0.68 2.74
CA MET A 17 -2.98 0.32 3.32
C MET A 17 -3.12 0.17 4.84
N ASN A 18 -3.25 -1.06 5.34
CA ASN A 18 -3.29 -1.30 6.79
C ASN A 18 -2.03 -0.80 7.50
N ILE A 19 -0.85 -1.02 6.91
CA ILE A 19 0.41 -0.55 7.49
C ILE A 19 0.47 0.98 7.49
N VAL A 20 0.10 1.63 6.38
CA VAL A 20 0.12 3.10 6.30
C VAL A 20 -0.89 3.71 7.27
N TRP A 21 -2.13 3.20 7.33
CA TRP A 21 -3.15 3.68 8.26
C TRP A 21 -2.76 3.49 9.73
N GLN A 22 -2.10 2.37 10.08
CA GLN A 22 -1.61 2.16 11.45
C GLN A 22 -0.49 3.12 11.82
N ARG A 23 0.38 3.49 10.87
CA ARG A 23 1.52 4.38 11.12
C ARG A 23 1.20 5.86 10.96
N LYS A 24 0.03 6.22 10.41
CA LYS A 24 -0.40 7.57 9.97
C LYS A 24 0.46 8.18 8.87
N GLU A 25 1.78 8.08 8.98
CA GLU A 25 2.76 8.40 7.96
C GLU A 25 3.71 7.21 7.82
N ALA A 26 3.91 6.73 6.60
CA ALA A 26 4.80 5.61 6.34
C ALA A 26 5.53 5.82 5.02
N THR A 27 6.84 5.60 5.04
CA THR A 27 7.63 5.59 3.80
C THR A 27 7.57 4.23 3.12
N VAL A 28 7.98 4.17 1.85
CA VAL A 28 8.14 2.90 1.13
C VAL A 28 9.06 1.93 1.88
N ALA A 29 10.09 2.46 2.57
CA ALA A 29 10.99 1.65 3.38
C ALA A 29 10.29 1.04 4.60
N ASP A 30 9.44 1.82 5.27
CA ASP A 30 8.66 1.39 6.43
C ASP A 30 7.67 0.28 6.07
N VAL A 31 6.95 0.48 4.97
CA VAL A 31 5.99 -0.50 4.45
C VAL A 31 6.72 -1.76 4.01
N TRP A 32 7.85 -1.63 3.31
CA TRP A 32 8.65 -2.78 2.90
C TRP A 32 9.21 -3.56 4.09
N ASP A 33 9.72 -2.89 5.13
CA ASP A 33 10.22 -3.56 6.34
C ASP A 33 9.08 -4.28 7.09
N ALA A 34 7.90 -3.69 7.15
CA ALA A 34 6.74 -4.32 7.76
C ALA A 34 6.25 -5.55 6.96
N LEU A 35 6.24 -5.47 5.62
CA LEU A 35 5.80 -6.57 4.75
C LEU A 35 6.82 -7.69 4.65
N THR A 36 8.12 -7.37 4.55
CA THR A 36 9.19 -8.37 4.40
C THR A 36 9.29 -9.31 5.60
N ARG A 37 8.82 -8.88 6.78
CA ARG A 37 8.68 -9.71 7.99
C ARG A 37 7.65 -10.82 7.85
N ARG A 38 6.64 -10.65 6.99
CA ARG A 38 5.55 -11.61 6.76
C ARG A 38 5.67 -12.34 5.42
N SER A 39 6.25 -11.71 4.41
CA SER A 39 6.40 -12.27 3.06
C SER A 39 7.58 -11.63 2.33
N LYS A 40 8.43 -12.43 1.69
CA LYS A 40 9.51 -11.90 0.84
C LYS A 40 8.91 -11.16 -0.36
N ILE A 41 8.91 -9.84 -0.27
CA ILE A 41 8.47 -8.93 -1.34
C ILE A 41 9.63 -8.01 -1.73
N ALA A 42 9.78 -7.74 -3.02
CA ALA A 42 10.78 -6.79 -3.49
C ALA A 42 10.36 -5.36 -3.15
N ARG A 43 11.33 -4.52 -2.77
CA ARG A 43 11.09 -3.10 -2.46
C ARG A 43 10.45 -2.34 -3.62
N ASN A 44 10.88 -2.63 -4.85
CA ASN A 44 10.29 -2.03 -6.06
C ASN A 44 8.81 -2.37 -6.22
N THR A 45 8.40 -3.59 -5.84
CA THR A 45 6.97 -3.95 -5.87
C THR A 45 6.17 -3.11 -4.88
N VAL A 46 6.69 -2.89 -3.67
CA VAL A 46 6.04 -2.01 -2.69
C VAL A 46 5.95 -0.58 -3.21
N LEU A 47 7.04 -0.06 -3.79
CA LEU A 47 7.08 1.27 -4.41
C LEU A 47 6.00 1.42 -5.50
N THR A 48 5.95 0.52 -6.47
CA THR A 48 4.97 0.58 -7.56
C THR A 48 3.54 0.47 -7.05
N LEU A 49 3.30 -0.36 -6.02
CA LEU A 49 1.97 -0.48 -5.42
C LEU A 49 1.55 0.78 -4.66
N MET A 50 2.48 1.40 -3.91
CA MET A 50 2.21 2.66 -3.20
C MET A 50 1.95 3.80 -4.20
N GLN A 51 2.77 3.94 -5.24
CA GLN A 51 2.55 4.93 -6.31
C GLN A 51 1.17 4.77 -6.96
N ARG A 52 0.79 3.54 -7.31
CA ARG A 52 -0.54 3.27 -7.89
C ARG A 52 -1.69 3.56 -6.92
N LEU A 53 -1.46 3.50 -5.61
CA LEU A 53 -2.46 3.84 -4.60
C LEU A 53 -2.58 5.37 -4.47
N GLU A 54 -1.47 6.11 -4.47
CA GLU A 54 -1.45 7.58 -4.52
C GLU A 54 -2.09 8.12 -5.80
N GLU A 55 -1.75 7.57 -6.98
CA GLU A 55 -2.34 7.95 -8.27
C GLU A 55 -3.88 7.79 -8.28
N LYS A 56 -4.38 6.84 -7.49
CA LYS A 56 -5.81 6.56 -7.33
C LYS A 56 -6.46 7.37 -6.19
N GLY A 57 -5.68 8.15 -5.44
CA GLY A 57 -6.15 8.97 -4.31
C GLY A 57 -6.48 8.16 -3.05
N TRP A 58 -5.87 7.00 -2.85
CA TRP A 58 -6.03 6.18 -1.63
C TRP A 58 -5.01 6.51 -0.53
N LEU A 59 -3.87 7.08 -0.92
CA LEU A 59 -2.76 7.51 -0.06
C LEU A 59 -2.52 9.01 -0.23
#